data_AF-A0A5S9M6P8-F1
#
_entry.id   AF-A0A5S9M6P8-F1
#
_cell.length_a   1.000
_cell.length_b   1.000
_cell.length_c   1.000
_cell.angle_alpha   90.00
_cell.angle_beta   90.00
_cell.angle_gamma   90.00
#
_symmetry.space_group_name_H-M   'P 1'
#
loop_
_entity.id
_entity.type
_entity.pdbx_description
1 polymer ?
#
loop_
_entity_poly.entity_id
_entity_poly.type
_entity_poly.pdbx_seq_one_letter_code
_entity_poly.pdbx_strand_id
1 'polypeptide(L)'
;MLKKAQESAGADLAITNGGGIRGSIEKGDITLGDILTVMPFGNTLYVADLKGSQIKKALEQGLSGIEEGGGAFPHVAGIEYTFTLSKPAGSRLIDVKLKDQNGKLTDIDDKKTYRVATNAFVGTGGDGYSVFTEASHGEDLGYVDYEIFKEQIEQADGRHISPVIDHRVKKCSFRVRKEKAPMTFKMMRNSKRMCSIQTKHCSI
;
A
#
# COMPACT_ATOMS: atom_id res chain seq x y z
N MET A 1 7.86 1.85 11.81
CA MET A 1 7.68 3.23 11.28
C MET A 1 6.41 3.91 11.79
N LEU A 2 5.18 3.46 11.46
CA LEU A 2 3.96 4.21 11.82
C LEU A 2 3.85 4.58 13.31
N LYS A 3 4.02 3.60 14.23
CA LYS A 3 3.95 3.88 15.67
C LYS A 3 4.90 4.99 16.11
N LYS A 4 6.17 4.91 15.70
CA LYS A 4 7.17 5.96 15.99
C LYS A 4 6.79 7.32 15.42
N ALA A 5 6.25 7.35 14.21
CA ALA A 5 5.81 8.57 13.55
C ALA A 5 4.56 9.18 14.18
N GLN A 6 3.64 8.35 14.71
CA GLN A 6 2.51 8.79 15.50
C GLN A 6 2.97 9.50 16.78
N GLU A 7 3.91 8.89 17.50
CA GLU A 7 4.47 9.44 18.75
C GLU A 7 5.26 10.73 18.53
N SER A 8 6.00 10.82 17.42
CA SER A 8 6.93 11.94 17.17
C SER A 8 6.33 13.09 16.38
N ALA A 9 5.37 12.81 15.49
CA ALA A 9 4.89 13.78 14.50
C ALA A 9 3.40 13.64 14.16
N GLY A 10 2.64 12.81 14.90
CA GLY A 10 1.19 12.66 14.68
C GLY A 10 0.80 12.04 13.33
N ALA A 11 1.61 11.13 12.79
CA ALA A 11 1.32 10.49 11.50
C ALA A 11 -0.01 9.70 11.48
N ASP A 12 -0.81 9.86 10.43
CA ASP A 12 -2.06 9.14 10.21
C ASP A 12 -1.82 7.73 9.65
N LEU A 13 -0.86 7.60 8.74
CA LEU A 13 -0.56 6.36 8.02
C LEU A 13 0.91 6.28 7.61
N ALA A 14 1.35 5.10 7.21
CA ALA A 14 2.70 4.88 6.70
C ALA A 14 2.71 4.12 5.37
N ILE A 15 3.67 4.47 4.51
CA ILE A 15 3.98 3.78 3.26
C ILE A 15 5.47 3.47 3.24
N THR A 16 5.84 2.23 2.92
CA THR A 16 7.22 1.83 2.65
C THR A 16 7.29 1.04 1.37
N ASN A 17 8.30 1.31 0.55
CA ASN A 17 8.58 0.54 -0.66
C ASN A 17 9.15 -0.84 -0.28
N GLY A 18 8.73 -1.89 -0.99
CA GLY A 18 9.17 -3.27 -0.76
C GLY A 18 10.65 -3.49 -1.01
N GLY A 19 11.27 -2.69 -1.87
CA GLY A 19 12.70 -2.74 -2.18
C GLY A 19 13.60 -2.42 -0.98
N GLY A 20 13.06 -1.72 0.03
CA GLY A 20 13.72 -1.50 1.31
C GLY A 20 13.73 -2.71 2.24
N ILE A 21 12.93 -3.75 1.95
CA ILE A 21 12.86 -5.01 2.71
C ILE A 21 13.62 -6.07 1.93
N ARG A 22 14.79 -6.48 2.44
CA ARG A 22 15.79 -7.23 1.67
C ARG A 22 15.83 -8.73 1.94
N GLY A 23 15.07 -9.21 2.92
CA GLY A 23 15.03 -10.62 3.26
C GLY A 23 13.89 -10.96 4.21
N SER A 24 13.87 -12.22 4.63
CA SER A 24 12.98 -12.75 5.65
C SER A 24 13.74 -12.94 6.95
N ILE A 25 13.01 -12.96 8.07
CA ILE A 25 13.52 -13.41 9.36
C ILE A 25 12.88 -14.77 9.65
N GLU A 26 13.72 -15.78 9.85
CA GLU A 26 13.25 -17.12 10.21
C GLU A 26 12.66 -17.14 11.62
N LYS A 27 11.77 -18.10 11.88
CA LYS A 27 11.21 -18.28 13.22
C LYS A 27 12.31 -18.63 14.21
N GLY A 28 12.43 -17.86 15.28
CA GLY A 28 13.37 -18.11 16.37
C GLY A 28 13.76 -16.82 17.06
N ASP A 29 14.94 -16.86 17.69
CA ASP A 29 15.56 -15.67 18.26
C ASP A 29 15.97 -14.72 17.13
N ILE A 30 15.63 -13.43 17.29
CA ILE A 30 15.94 -12.40 16.30
C ILE A 30 17.19 -11.66 16.76
N THR A 31 18.24 -11.71 15.95
CA THR A 31 19.49 -11.00 16.20
C THR A 31 19.51 -9.65 15.50
N LEU A 32 20.43 -8.78 15.92
CA LEU A 32 20.73 -7.55 15.18
C LEU A 32 21.20 -7.85 13.73
N GLY A 33 21.90 -8.97 13.53
CA GLY A 33 22.33 -9.39 12.20
C GLY A 33 21.15 -9.69 11.27
N ASP A 34 20.08 -10.29 11.79
CA ASP A 34 18.85 -10.54 11.04
C ASP A 34 18.16 -9.23 10.65
N ILE A 35 18.05 -8.30 11.61
CA ILE A 35 17.47 -6.97 11.39
C ILE A 35 18.25 -6.22 10.29
N LEU A 36 19.59 -6.19 10.37
CA LEU A 36 20.44 -5.53 9.38
C LEU A 36 20.44 -6.24 8.02
N THR A 37 20.21 -7.55 7.99
CA THR A 37 20.03 -8.30 6.73
C THR A 37 18.74 -7.87 6.03
N VAL A 38 17.66 -7.65 6.79
CA VAL A 38 16.37 -7.24 6.24
C VAL A 38 16.33 -5.75 5.89
N MET A 39 16.94 -4.89 6.71
CA MET A 39 16.92 -3.43 6.56
C MET A 39 18.36 -2.84 6.55
N PRO A 40 19.13 -3.04 5.46
CA PRO A 40 20.56 -2.73 5.43
C PRO A 40 20.88 -1.26 5.12
N PHE A 41 19.90 -0.45 4.72
CA PHE A 41 20.15 0.85 4.13
C PHE A 41 20.32 1.98 5.15
N GLY A 42 19.81 1.81 6.37
CA GLY A 42 19.85 2.86 7.39
C GLY A 42 19.14 4.13 6.94
N ASN A 43 17.99 4.01 6.27
CA ASN A 43 17.20 5.18 5.93
C ASN A 43 16.65 5.81 7.22
N THR A 44 16.33 7.08 7.15
CA THR A 44 15.68 7.81 8.24
C THR A 44 14.17 7.88 8.04
N LEU A 45 13.43 8.08 9.13
CA LEU A 45 11.99 8.26 9.15
C LEU A 45 11.61 9.65 8.64
N TYR A 46 10.95 9.70 7.49
CA TYR A 46 10.46 10.92 6.88
C TYR A 46 8.94 11.03 7.04
N VAL A 47 8.43 12.24 7.25
CA VAL A 47 6.99 12.50 7.36
C VAL A 47 6.59 13.63 6.43
N ALA A 48 5.49 13.47 5.69
CA ALA A 48 5.01 14.44 4.72
C ALA A 48 3.51 14.70 4.86
N ASP A 49 3.10 15.95 4.62
CA ASP A 49 1.70 16.36 4.55
C ASP A 49 1.18 16.21 3.11
N LEU A 50 0.41 15.14 2.89
CA LEU A 50 -0.16 14.79 1.59
C LEU A 50 -1.69 14.88 1.62
N LYS A 51 -2.29 15.41 0.55
CA LYS A 51 -3.72 15.27 0.31
C LYS A 51 -4.09 13.81 0.05
N GLY A 52 -5.34 13.42 0.33
CA GLY A 52 -5.82 12.06 0.00
C GLY A 52 -5.62 11.69 -1.47
N SER A 53 -5.78 12.66 -2.37
CA SER A 53 -5.48 12.51 -3.81
C SER A 53 -4.01 12.22 -4.09
N GLN A 54 -3.10 12.85 -3.35
CA GLN A 54 -1.65 12.59 -3.44
C GLN A 54 -1.29 11.22 -2.88
N ILE A 55 -1.96 10.76 -1.82
CA ILE A 55 -1.78 9.40 -1.29
C ILE A 55 -2.20 8.35 -2.32
N LYS A 56 -3.36 8.54 -2.98
CA LYS A 56 -3.79 7.66 -4.08
C LYS A 56 -2.76 7.65 -5.22
N LYS A 57 -2.22 8.81 -5.59
CA LYS A 57 -1.14 8.93 -6.59
C LYS A 57 0.14 8.21 -6.15
N ALA A 58 0.52 8.30 -4.87
CA ALA A 58 1.68 7.58 -4.32
C ALA A 58 1.51 6.06 -4.47
N LEU A 59 0.33 5.54 -4.12
CA LEU A 59 0.02 4.12 -4.27
C LEU A 59 0.04 3.69 -5.74
N GLU A 60 -0.50 4.49 -6.66
CA GLU A 60 -0.42 4.23 -8.11
C GLU A 60 1.03 4.22 -8.62
N GLN A 61 1.88 5.14 -8.16
CA GLN A 61 3.31 5.16 -8.48
C GLN A 61 4.01 3.88 -8.01
N GLY A 62 3.77 3.47 -6.77
CA GLY A 62 4.29 2.21 -6.23
C GLY A 62 3.80 0.95 -6.96
N LEU A 63 2.59 0.99 -7.51
CA LEU A 63 1.99 -0.11 -8.25
C LEU A 63 2.42 -0.17 -9.73
N SER A 64 3.13 0.83 -10.25
CA SER A 64 3.44 0.96 -11.68
C SER A 64 4.34 -0.17 -12.20
N GLY A 65 5.41 -0.52 -11.48
CA GLY A 65 6.41 -1.52 -11.87
C GLY A 65 6.22 -2.93 -11.29
N ILE A 66 5.04 -3.26 -10.76
CA ILE A 66 4.81 -4.54 -10.05
C ILE A 66 5.06 -5.79 -10.91
N GLU A 67 4.81 -5.71 -12.22
CA GLU A 67 5.02 -6.82 -13.16
C GLU A 67 6.51 -7.07 -13.46
N GLU A 68 7.35 -6.07 -13.21
CA GLU A 68 8.81 -6.09 -13.44
C GLU A 68 9.58 -6.50 -12.17
N GLY A 69 8.86 -6.79 -11.07
CA GLY A 69 9.48 -7.07 -9.77
C GLY A 69 10.14 -5.84 -9.14
N GLY A 70 9.70 -4.63 -9.51
CA GLY A 70 10.28 -3.39 -9.02
C GLY A 70 10.16 -3.21 -7.50
N GLY A 71 11.16 -2.57 -6.88
CA GLY A 71 11.21 -2.30 -5.44
C GLY A 71 10.12 -1.34 -4.94
N ALA A 72 9.44 -0.62 -5.85
CA ALA A 72 8.51 0.44 -5.50
C ALA A 72 7.20 -0.05 -4.84
N PHE A 73 6.91 -1.36 -4.78
CA PHE A 73 5.63 -1.86 -4.28
C PHE A 73 5.30 -1.35 -2.86
N PRO A 74 4.11 -0.74 -2.62
CA PRO A 74 3.81 -0.09 -1.34
C PRO A 74 3.31 -1.08 -0.29
N HIS A 75 4.11 -1.32 0.75
CA HIS A 75 3.64 -1.86 2.02
C HIS A 75 3.12 -0.72 2.89
N VAL A 76 2.04 -0.97 3.63
CA VAL A 76 1.30 0.09 4.32
C VAL A 76 0.98 -0.25 5.77
N ALA A 77 0.74 0.79 6.57
CA ALA A 77 0.13 0.72 7.89
C ALA A 77 -0.82 1.93 8.07
N GLY A 78 -1.89 1.78 8.85
CA GLY A 78 -2.90 2.82 9.05
C GLY A 78 -3.90 2.97 7.89
N ILE A 79 -3.68 2.28 6.77
CA ILE A 79 -4.64 2.19 5.65
C ILE A 79 -4.80 0.75 5.18
N GLU A 80 -5.90 0.51 4.47
CA GLU A 80 -6.08 -0.62 3.58
C GLU A 80 -6.28 -0.13 2.15
N TYR A 81 -5.74 -0.83 1.17
CA TYR A 81 -6.03 -0.52 -0.24
C TYR A 81 -6.26 -1.78 -1.07
N THR A 82 -7.08 -1.61 -2.10
CA THR A 82 -7.37 -2.64 -3.10
C THR A 82 -6.84 -2.18 -4.45
N PHE A 83 -6.19 -3.07 -5.19
CA PHE A 83 -5.67 -2.79 -6.53
C PHE A 83 -5.95 -3.94 -7.51
N THR A 84 -5.78 -3.69 -8.81
CA THR A 84 -5.88 -4.68 -9.88
C THR A 84 -4.72 -4.56 -10.85
N LEU A 85 -4.33 -5.68 -11.46
CA LEU A 85 -3.39 -5.69 -12.60
C LEU A 85 -4.10 -5.69 -13.96
N SER A 86 -5.43 -5.77 -13.97
CA SER A 86 -6.22 -5.76 -15.21
C SER A 86 -6.33 -4.39 -15.88
N LYS A 87 -5.75 -3.35 -15.27
CA LYS A 87 -5.77 -1.97 -15.74
C LYS A 87 -4.32 -1.51 -15.95
N PRO A 88 -4.08 -0.57 -16.89
CA PRO A 88 -2.75 -0.02 -17.10
C PRO A 88 -2.19 0.63 -15.84
N ALA A 89 -0.86 0.71 -15.74
CA ALA A 89 -0.18 1.46 -14.69
C ALA A 89 -0.73 2.90 -14.60
N GLY A 90 -0.89 3.41 -13.38
CA GLY A 90 -1.55 4.71 -13.13
C GLY A 90 -3.08 4.62 -13.09
N SER A 91 -3.67 3.43 -13.21
CA SER A 91 -5.10 3.20 -13.02
C SER A 91 -5.38 1.87 -12.32
N ARG A 92 -4.44 1.36 -11.53
CA ARG A 92 -4.52 0.04 -10.87
C ARG A 92 -5.24 0.10 -9.54
N LEU A 93 -5.24 1.25 -8.86
CA LEU A 93 -5.88 1.44 -7.57
C LEU A 93 -7.40 1.41 -7.73
N ILE A 94 -8.06 0.68 -6.83
CA ILE A 94 -9.53 0.54 -6.81
C ILE A 94 -10.12 1.30 -5.63
N ASP A 95 -9.54 1.12 -4.44
CA ASP A 95 -10.07 1.67 -3.20
C ASP A 95 -8.95 1.89 -2.18
N VAL A 96 -9.10 2.91 -1.34
CA VAL A 96 -8.20 3.22 -0.22
C VAL A 96 -9.03 3.66 0.97
N LYS A 97 -8.86 2.97 2.09
CA LYS A 97 -9.51 3.27 3.35
C LYS A 97 -8.49 3.58 4.42
N LEU A 98 -8.72 4.65 5.17
CA LEU A 98 -8.02 4.96 6.41
C LEU A 98 -8.59 4.11 7.54
N LYS A 99 -7.72 3.57 8.38
CA LYS A 99 -8.05 2.83 9.59
C LYS A 99 -7.86 3.73 10.80
N ASP A 100 -8.94 4.00 11.53
CA ASP A 100 -8.84 4.75 12.78
C ASP A 100 -8.29 3.90 13.95
N GLN A 101 -8.12 4.53 15.11
CA GLN A 101 -7.60 3.88 16.32
C GLN A 101 -8.49 2.74 16.84
N ASN A 102 -9.79 2.76 16.49
CA ASN A 102 -10.75 1.71 16.85
C ASN A 102 -10.84 0.61 15.78
N GLY A 103 -10.03 0.70 14.72
CA GLY A 103 -10.01 -0.23 13.61
C GLY A 103 -11.12 -0.02 12.58
N LYS A 104 -11.90 1.06 12.68
CA LYS A 104 -12.94 1.38 11.71
C LYS A 104 -12.29 1.91 10.43
N LEU A 105 -12.77 1.41 9.29
CA LEU A 105 -12.33 1.81 7.97
C LEU A 105 -13.23 2.91 7.41
N THR A 106 -12.63 3.99 6.92
CA THR A 106 -13.32 5.10 6.26
C THR A 106 -12.61 5.48 4.97
N ASP A 107 -13.35 5.83 3.94
CA ASP A 107 -12.77 6.26 2.66
C ASP A 107 -11.87 7.49 2.85
N ILE A 108 -10.76 7.51 2.12
CA ILE A 108 -9.87 8.66 2.13
C ILE A 108 -10.50 9.83 1.34
N ASP A 109 -10.49 11.02 1.92
CA ASP A 109 -10.97 12.25 1.28
C ASP A 109 -9.86 12.88 0.45
N ASP A 110 -10.10 13.05 -0.85
CA ASP A 110 -9.12 13.58 -1.80
C ASP A 110 -8.62 14.99 -1.48
N LYS A 111 -9.40 15.78 -0.74
CA LYS A 111 -9.10 17.17 -0.40
C LYS A 111 -8.50 17.31 0.99
N LYS A 112 -8.72 16.34 1.89
CA LYS A 112 -8.16 16.36 3.24
C LYS A 112 -6.66 16.08 3.19
N THR A 113 -5.90 16.79 4.02
CA THR A 113 -4.47 16.55 4.26
C THR A 113 -4.31 15.50 5.36
N TYR A 114 -3.34 14.60 5.15
CA TYR A 114 -2.95 13.55 6.07
C TYR A 114 -1.44 13.58 6.26
N ARG A 115 -1.00 13.23 7.46
CA ARG A 115 0.40 13.13 7.86
C ARG A 115 0.91 11.72 7.53
N VAL A 116 1.75 11.58 6.52
CA VAL A 116 2.19 10.29 5.97
C VAL A 116 3.64 10.01 6.32
N ALA A 117 3.86 8.92 7.05
CA ALA A 117 5.20 8.43 7.36
C ALA A 117 5.76 7.55 6.24
N THR A 118 7.05 7.70 5.96
CA THR A 118 7.79 6.88 5.01
C THR A 118 9.28 6.85 5.37
N ASN A 119 10.11 6.23 4.54
CA ASN A 119 11.57 6.34 4.66
C ASN A 119 12.08 7.52 3.81
N ALA A 120 13.21 8.13 4.17
CA ALA A 120 13.73 9.33 3.51
C ALA A 120 14.06 9.13 2.02
N PHE A 121 14.38 7.90 1.60
CA PHE A 121 14.56 7.58 0.18
C PHE A 121 13.25 7.80 -0.61
N VAL A 122 12.13 7.26 -0.15
CA VAL A 122 10.80 7.51 -0.75
C VAL A 122 10.34 8.96 -0.54
N GLY A 123 10.58 9.51 0.65
CA GLY A 123 10.22 10.89 1.02
C GLY A 123 10.85 11.95 0.11
N THR A 124 12.03 11.66 -0.44
CA THR A 124 12.73 12.54 -1.40
C THR A 124 12.48 12.17 -2.86
N GLY A 125 11.55 11.25 -3.14
CA GLY A 125 11.10 10.89 -4.49
C GLY A 125 11.74 9.63 -5.09
N GLY A 126 12.50 8.86 -4.31
CA GLY A 126 13.04 7.57 -4.71
C GLY A 126 11.96 6.58 -5.15
N ASP A 127 12.35 5.54 -5.90
CA ASP A 127 11.43 4.53 -6.47
C ASP A 127 10.27 5.10 -7.32
N GLY A 128 10.42 6.33 -7.83
CA GLY A 128 9.41 6.98 -8.65
C GLY A 128 8.26 7.61 -7.85
N TYR A 129 8.39 7.71 -6.53
CA TYR A 129 7.43 8.36 -5.62
C TYR A 129 7.51 9.89 -5.67
N SER A 130 7.54 10.47 -6.87
CA SER A 130 7.69 11.91 -7.07
C SER A 130 6.61 12.74 -6.38
N VAL A 131 5.45 12.15 -6.07
CA VAL A 131 4.38 12.87 -5.36
C VAL A 131 4.79 13.32 -3.95
N PHE A 132 5.76 12.68 -3.31
CA PHE A 132 6.26 13.13 -2.01
C PHE A 132 7.01 14.47 -2.09
N THR A 133 7.61 14.79 -3.24
CA THR A 133 8.25 16.11 -3.45
C THR A 133 7.24 17.22 -3.72
N GLU A 134 5.98 16.86 -4.00
CA GLU A 134 4.84 17.76 -4.15
C GLU A 134 4.11 18.00 -2.80
N ALA A 135 4.60 17.43 -1.69
CA ALA A 135 4.00 17.58 -0.37
C ALA A 135 4.00 19.05 0.07
N SER A 136 2.94 19.47 0.77
CA SER A 136 2.85 20.85 1.28
C SER A 136 3.85 21.14 2.41
N HIS A 137 4.27 20.09 3.09
CA HIS A 137 5.32 20.09 4.10
C HIS A 137 5.92 18.70 4.16
N GLY A 138 7.21 18.60 4.43
CA GLY A 138 7.88 17.34 4.69
C GLY A 138 9.12 17.55 5.54
N GLU A 139 9.36 16.62 6.45
CA GLU A 139 10.46 16.67 7.40
C GLU A 139 11.08 15.29 7.60
N ASP A 140 12.40 15.28 7.72
CA ASP A 140 13.15 14.11 8.17
C ASP A 140 13.28 14.18 9.69
N LEU A 141 12.77 13.17 10.39
CA LEU A 141 12.83 13.10 11.84
C LEU A 141 14.16 12.51 12.35
N GLY A 142 15.02 12.01 11.45
CA GLY A 142 16.36 11.49 11.78
C GLY A 142 16.39 10.13 12.44
N TYR A 143 15.24 9.52 12.76
CA TYR A 143 15.18 8.18 13.35
C TYR A 143 15.51 7.11 12.32
N VAL A 144 16.52 6.28 12.60
CA VAL A 144 16.99 5.26 11.68
C VAL A 144 16.02 4.07 11.63
N ASP A 145 15.71 3.60 10.44
CA ASP A 145 14.66 2.62 10.14
C ASP A 145 14.87 1.26 10.82
N TYR A 146 16.09 0.71 10.78
CA TYR A 146 16.43 -0.53 11.46
C TYR A 146 16.41 -0.39 12.99
N GLU A 147 16.74 0.78 13.53
CA GLU A 147 16.65 1.06 14.98
C GLU A 147 15.18 1.12 15.42
N ILE A 148 14.33 1.76 14.64
CA ILE A 148 12.88 1.74 14.87
C ILE A 148 12.37 0.30 14.84
N PHE A 149 12.82 -0.51 13.87
CA PHE A 149 12.38 -1.90 13.79
C PHE A 149 12.84 -2.73 14.99
N LYS A 150 14.12 -2.58 15.39
CA LYS A 150 14.66 -3.17 16.62
C LYS A 150 13.85 -2.77 17.85
N GLU A 151 13.61 -1.47 18.04
CA GLU A 151 12.83 -0.94 19.16
C GLU A 151 11.42 -1.56 19.20
N GLN A 152 10.76 -1.72 18.05
CA GLN A 152 9.44 -2.35 17.97
C GLN A 152 9.46 -3.83 18.35
N ILE A 153 10.50 -4.58 17.99
CA ILE A 153 10.64 -5.99 18.39
C ILE A 153 10.88 -6.09 19.89
N GLU A 154 11.75 -5.24 20.45
CA GLU A 154 12.07 -5.23 21.88
C GLU A 154 10.88 -4.81 22.76
N GLN A 155 10.00 -3.97 22.24
CA GLN A 155 8.77 -3.51 22.89
C GLN A 155 7.54 -4.40 22.62
N ALA A 156 7.67 -5.44 21.80
CA ALA A 156 6.56 -6.35 21.54
C ALA A 156 6.13 -7.04 22.84
N ASP A 157 4.84 -7.36 22.97
CA ASP A 157 4.30 -8.02 24.16
C ASP A 157 5.03 -9.34 24.43
N GLY A 158 5.52 -9.50 25.67
CA GLY A 158 6.38 -10.62 26.05
C GLY A 158 7.68 -10.77 25.25
N ARG A 159 8.11 -9.74 24.47
CA ARG A 159 9.19 -9.80 23.48
C ARG A 159 8.98 -10.86 22.39
N HIS A 160 7.72 -11.14 22.08
CA HIS A 160 7.34 -12.06 21.03
C HIS A 160 6.59 -11.31 19.92
N ILE A 161 7.02 -11.53 18.68
CA ILE A 161 6.29 -11.06 17.49
C ILE A 161 5.65 -12.23 16.77
N SER A 162 4.43 -12.05 16.29
CA SER A 162 3.68 -13.04 15.50
C SER A 162 2.91 -12.31 14.39
N PRO A 163 3.61 -11.82 13.36
CA PRO A 163 2.97 -11.08 12.27
C PRO A 163 2.00 -11.98 11.51
N VAL A 164 0.86 -11.41 11.12
CA VAL A 164 -0.18 -12.10 10.35
C VAL A 164 -0.45 -11.35 9.04
N ILE A 165 -1.00 -12.07 8.06
CA ILE A 165 -1.61 -11.42 6.89
C ILE A 165 -2.93 -10.82 7.36
N ASP A 166 -2.94 -9.51 7.56
CA ASP A 166 -4.11 -8.74 8.02
C ASP A 166 -4.84 -8.00 6.89
N HIS A 167 -4.56 -8.40 5.64
CA HIS A 167 -5.25 -7.92 4.44
C HIS A 167 -5.23 -6.40 4.22
N ARG A 168 -4.20 -5.70 4.69
CA ARG A 168 -3.96 -4.29 4.35
C ARG A 168 -3.85 -4.03 2.85
N VAL A 169 -3.34 -5.00 2.11
CA VAL A 169 -3.16 -4.91 0.66
C VAL A 169 -3.95 -6.04 0.01
N LYS A 170 -4.92 -5.67 -0.84
CA LYS A 170 -5.85 -6.61 -1.49
C LYS A 170 -5.69 -6.54 -3.01
N LYS A 171 -5.33 -7.66 -3.64
CA LYS A 171 -5.30 -7.77 -5.09
C LYS A 171 -6.64 -8.28 -5.60
N CYS A 172 -7.39 -7.42 -6.25
CA CYS A 172 -8.62 -7.78 -6.93
C CYS A 172 -8.33 -8.57 -8.21
N SER A 173 -9.03 -9.68 -8.40
CA SER A 173 -9.14 -10.38 -9.68
C SER A 173 -10.54 -10.21 -10.26
N PHE A 174 -10.64 -9.76 -11.51
CA PHE A 174 -11.92 -9.72 -12.22
C PHE A 174 -12.15 -11.08 -12.90
N ARG A 175 -13.12 -11.85 -12.42
CA ARG A 175 -13.61 -13.02 -13.16
C ARG A 175 -14.66 -12.57 -14.18
N VAL A 176 -14.44 -12.89 -15.45
CA VAL A 176 -15.49 -12.75 -16.47
C VAL A 176 -16.50 -13.87 -16.26
N ARG A 177 -17.65 -13.57 -15.66
CA ARG A 177 -18.80 -14.46 -15.73
C ARG A 177 -19.41 -14.34 -17.13
N LYS A 178 -19.30 -15.39 -17.95
CA LYS A 178 -20.16 -15.53 -19.13
C LYS A 178 -21.56 -15.90 -18.62
N GLU A 179 -22.45 -14.93 -18.49
CA GLU A 179 -23.88 -15.26 -18.38
C GLU A 179 -24.33 -15.86 -19.72
N LYS A 180 -24.83 -17.09 -19.69
CA LYS A 180 -25.54 -17.66 -20.84
C LYS A 180 -26.80 -16.82 -21.01
N ALA A 181 -26.91 -16.10 -22.13
CA ALA A 181 -28.18 -15.47 -22.51
C ALA A 181 -29.28 -16.54 -22.52
N PRO A 182 -30.48 -16.28 -21.96
CA PRO A 182 -31.58 -17.22 -22.08
C PRO A 182 -31.90 -17.42 -23.57
N MET A 183 -31.82 -18.67 -24.03
CA MET A 183 -32.24 -19.05 -25.37
C MET A 183 -33.78 -18.97 -25.44
N THR A 184 -34.32 -17.78 -25.65
CA THR A 184 -35.67 -17.62 -26.19
C THR A 184 -35.55 -17.29 -27.66
N PHE A 185 -35.62 -18.32 -28.49
CA PHE A 185 -35.65 -18.19 -29.94
C PHE A 185 -37.04 -17.72 -30.35
N LYS A 186 -37.22 -16.41 -30.59
CA LYS A 186 -38.36 -15.91 -31.37
C LYS A 186 -37.84 -15.55 -32.74
N MET A 187 -38.22 -16.34 -33.74
CA MET A 187 -37.91 -16.07 -35.15
C MET A 187 -38.50 -14.71 -35.54
N MET A 188 -37.66 -13.67 -35.62
CA MET A 188 -37.91 -12.51 -36.46
C MET A 188 -36.60 -12.06 -37.10
N ARG A 189 -36.69 -11.79 -38.41
CA ARG A 189 -35.60 -11.44 -39.32
C ARG A 189 -34.91 -10.13 -38.91
N ASN A 190 -33.65 -9.99 -39.36
CA ASN A 190 -32.76 -8.84 -39.38
C ASN A 190 -31.85 -8.58 -38.16
N SER A 191 -30.55 -8.82 -38.41
CA SER A 191 -29.37 -8.06 -37.97
C SER A 191 -29.46 -7.37 -36.61
N LYS A 192 -28.95 -8.03 -35.55
CA LYS A 192 -28.40 -7.35 -34.37
C LYS A 192 -27.18 -8.11 -33.85
N ARG A 193 -26.03 -7.43 -33.80
CA ARG A 193 -24.83 -7.88 -33.08
C ARG A 193 -25.23 -8.15 -31.62
N MET A 194 -24.95 -9.36 -31.12
CA MET A 194 -25.04 -9.67 -29.69
C MET A 194 -24.03 -8.81 -28.94
N CYS A 195 -24.51 -7.81 -28.19
CA CYS A 195 -23.71 -7.14 -27.18
C CYS A 195 -23.87 -7.92 -25.87
N SER A 196 -22.89 -8.74 -25.50
CA SER A 196 -22.85 -9.35 -24.18
C SER A 196 -22.53 -8.28 -23.14
N ILE A 197 -23.44 -8.00 -22.21
CA ILE A 197 -23.16 -7.13 -21.06
C ILE A 197 -22.24 -7.92 -20.12
N GLN A 198 -20.98 -7.50 -20.01
CA GLN A 198 -20.02 -8.11 -19.08
C GLN A 198 -19.99 -7.29 -17.77
N THR A 199 -20.63 -7.80 -16.72
CA THR A 199 -20.49 -7.24 -15.37
C THR A 199 -19.23 -7.80 -14.71
N LYS A 200 -18.17 -6.98 -14.66
CA LYS A 200 -16.92 -7.32 -13.96
C LYS A 200 -17.13 -7.15 -12.45
N HIS A 201 -17.23 -8.26 -11.73
CA HIS A 201 -17.24 -8.25 -10.25
C HIS A 201 -15.81 -8.39 -9.74
N CYS A 202 -15.43 -7.55 -8.78
CA CYS A 202 -14.16 -7.67 -8.07
C CYS A 202 -14.25 -8.84 -7.08
N SER A 203 -13.39 -9.84 -7.23
CA SER A 203 -13.18 -10.89 -6.23
C SER A 203 -11.81 -10.67 -5.59
N ILE A 204 -11.81 -10.45 -4.29
CA ILE A 204 -10.63 -10.21 -3.45
C ILE A 204 -10.16 -11.55 -2.88
#